data_AF-A0A8T3KTQ7-F1
#
_entry.id   AF-A0A8T3KTQ7-F1
#
_cell.length_a   1.000
_cell.length_b   1.000
_cell.length_c   1.000
_cell.angle_alpha   90.00
_cell.angle_beta   90.00
_cell.angle_gamma   90.00
#
_symmetry.space_group_name_H-M   'P 1'
#
loop_
_entity.id
_entity.type
_entity.pdbx_description
1 polymer ?
#
loop_
_entity_poly.entity_id
_entity_poly.type
_entity_poly.pdbx_seq_one_letter_code
_entity_poly.pdbx_strand_id
1 'polypeptide(L)'
;MSKIIIGIHGLANKPPEETLAEWWEQAMLEGLQKNAGIALDSLNFHSVYWADAMYPEPDQDPDAYHKAEDGALKRYDDGWLDIVRAKASSISGKMWDSAKTLFGIDMIADKVLEKKLQDLHKYYTDSELRNELRKRLKTVILDNRGNRIMLVAHSMGTIIAYDVLRQLGKEDPGIKINHFVTIGSPLGLPHVKYKISIE
;
A
#
# COMPACT_ATOMS: atom_id res chain seq x y z
N MET A 1 19.61 18.63 -0.85
CA MET A 1 18.84 17.38 -0.67
C MET A 1 17.38 17.76 -0.49
N SER A 2 16.51 17.47 -1.46
CA SER A 2 15.07 17.75 -1.32
C SER A 2 14.37 16.62 -0.56
N LYS A 3 13.10 16.82 -0.19
CA LYS A 3 12.23 15.78 0.40
C LYS A 3 11.27 15.32 -0.69
N ILE A 4 11.01 14.02 -0.79
CA ILE A 4 10.06 13.44 -1.73
C ILE A 4 9.21 12.37 -1.05
N ILE A 5 7.93 12.33 -1.39
CA ILE A 5 7.02 11.24 -1.05
C ILE A 5 6.88 10.38 -2.30
N ILE A 6 7.16 9.09 -2.19
CA ILE A 6 6.91 8.10 -3.24
C ILE A 6 5.74 7.25 -2.76
N GLY A 7 4.65 7.22 -3.52
CA GLY A 7 3.49 6.38 -3.27
C GLY A 7 3.52 5.13 -4.12
N ILE A 8 3.06 3.99 -3.61
CA ILE A 8 2.75 2.82 -4.44
C ILE A 8 1.38 2.25 -4.06
N HIS A 9 0.48 2.19 -5.04
CA HIS A 9 -0.89 1.73 -4.82
C HIS A 9 -0.98 0.21 -4.65
N GLY A 10 -2.15 -0.24 -4.18
CA GLY A 10 -2.48 -1.65 -3.97
C GLY A 10 -3.23 -2.29 -5.14
N LEU A 11 -3.70 -3.51 -4.88
CA LEU A 11 -4.53 -4.39 -5.74
C LEU A 11 -5.73 -3.71 -6.36
N ALA A 12 -6.35 -4.41 -7.32
CA ALA A 12 -7.48 -3.97 -8.13
C ALA A 12 -7.09 -2.89 -9.14
N ASN A 13 -7.98 -2.71 -10.13
CA ASN A 13 -7.81 -1.67 -11.13
C ASN A 13 -7.81 -0.27 -10.49
N LYS A 14 -7.31 0.72 -11.22
CA LYS A 14 -7.16 2.09 -10.76
C LYS A 14 -7.71 3.06 -11.79
N PRO A 15 -8.10 4.28 -11.38
CA PRO A 15 -8.32 5.38 -12.33
C PRO A 15 -7.02 5.65 -13.11
N PRO A 16 -7.07 6.47 -14.18
CA PRO A 16 -5.86 6.90 -14.88
C PRO A 16 -4.75 7.37 -13.92
N GLU A 17 -3.49 7.16 -14.30
CA GLU A 17 -2.31 7.44 -13.47
C GLU A 17 -2.30 8.86 -12.89
N GLU A 18 -2.55 9.85 -13.74
CA GLU A 18 -2.62 11.26 -13.36
C GLU A 18 -3.71 11.51 -12.32
N THR A 19 -4.91 10.98 -12.57
CA THR A 19 -6.05 11.08 -11.63
C THR A 19 -5.75 10.43 -10.28
N LEU A 20 -5.11 9.25 -10.27
CA LEU A 20 -4.72 8.60 -9.02
C LEU A 20 -3.70 9.44 -8.24
N ALA A 21 -2.72 10.01 -8.93
CA ALA A 21 -1.68 10.84 -8.33
C ALA A 21 -2.28 12.12 -7.72
N GLU A 22 -3.15 12.81 -8.46
CA GLU A 22 -3.89 13.99 -8.00
C GLU A 22 -4.72 13.69 -6.75
N TRP A 23 -5.47 12.59 -6.74
CA TRP A 23 -6.29 12.19 -5.60
C TRP A 23 -5.47 11.86 -4.35
N TRP A 24 -4.32 11.22 -4.51
CA TRP A 24 -3.40 10.99 -3.39
C TRP A 24 -2.84 12.30 -2.84
N GLU A 25 -2.44 13.22 -3.70
CA GLU A 25 -1.93 14.52 -3.29
C GLU A 25 -3.00 15.35 -2.57
N GLN A 26 -4.23 15.41 -3.11
CA GLN A 26 -5.37 16.07 -2.48
C GLN A 26 -5.66 15.50 -1.08
N ALA A 27 -5.69 14.17 -0.94
CA ALA A 27 -5.91 13.52 0.34
C ALA A 27 -4.79 13.84 1.37
N MET A 28 -3.53 13.87 0.94
CA MET A 28 -2.41 14.22 1.82
C MET A 28 -2.42 15.69 2.22
N LEU A 29 -2.67 16.61 1.27
CA LEU A 29 -2.78 18.05 1.54
C LEU A 29 -3.94 18.34 2.50
N GLU A 30 -5.12 17.74 2.26
CA GLU A 30 -6.25 17.85 3.17
C GLU A 30 -5.90 17.33 4.57
N GLY A 31 -5.28 16.15 4.65
CA GLY A 31 -4.87 15.54 5.92
C GLY A 31 -3.89 16.41 6.71
N LEU A 32 -2.90 17.01 6.04
CA LEU A 32 -1.94 17.94 6.65
C LEU A 32 -2.62 19.20 7.17
N GLN A 33 -3.52 19.78 6.38
CA GLN A 33 -4.26 20.98 6.78
C GLN A 33 -5.15 20.70 8.00
N LYS A 34 -5.94 19.62 7.96
CA LYS A 34 -6.94 19.33 9.01
C LYS A 34 -6.32 18.85 10.32
N ASN A 35 -5.23 18.09 10.27
CA ASN A 35 -4.68 17.45 11.48
C ASN A 35 -3.45 18.17 12.05
N ALA A 36 -2.72 18.93 11.22
CA ALA A 36 -1.52 19.64 11.65
C ALA A 36 -1.59 21.16 11.43
N GLY A 37 -2.66 21.68 10.79
CA GLY A 37 -2.76 23.10 10.45
C GLY A 37 -1.73 23.54 9.39
N ILE A 38 -1.19 22.58 8.63
CA ILE A 38 -0.15 22.84 7.63
C ILE A 38 -0.81 22.99 6.25
N ALA A 39 -0.82 24.23 5.74
CA ALA A 39 -1.26 24.55 4.38
C ALA A 39 -0.07 24.50 3.42
N LEU A 40 -0.18 23.71 2.35
CA LEU A 40 0.78 23.65 1.26
C LEU A 40 0.01 23.72 -0.07
N ASP A 41 0.61 24.36 -1.08
CA ASP A 41 0.02 24.43 -2.42
C ASP A 41 0.22 23.12 -3.19
N SER A 42 1.35 22.43 -2.95
CA SER A 42 1.67 21.13 -3.54
C SER A 42 2.67 20.34 -2.70
N LEU A 43 2.77 19.05 -3.01
CA LEU A 43 3.75 18.11 -2.48
C LEU A 43 4.72 17.71 -3.57
N ASN A 44 5.99 17.54 -3.23
CA ASN A 44 6.89 16.76 -4.07
C ASN A 44 6.54 15.28 -3.92
N PHE A 45 5.54 14.85 -4.68
CA PHE A 45 4.93 13.52 -4.62
C PHE A 45 5.06 12.81 -5.97
N HIS A 46 5.39 11.52 -5.93
CA HIS A 46 5.42 10.66 -7.11
C HIS A 46 4.61 9.39 -6.83
N SER A 47 3.52 9.20 -7.57
CA SER A 47 2.69 7.99 -7.49
C SER A 47 3.22 6.92 -8.46
N VAL A 48 3.75 5.83 -7.94
CA VAL A 48 4.15 4.68 -8.74
C VAL A 48 2.91 3.91 -9.18
N TYR A 49 2.61 4.01 -10.46
CA TYR A 49 1.48 3.36 -11.10
C TYR A 49 1.86 2.04 -11.77
N TRP A 50 1.08 0.99 -11.52
CA TRP A 50 1.28 -0.33 -12.12
C TRP A 50 -0.01 -1.02 -12.57
N ALA A 51 -1.18 -0.40 -12.38
CA ALA A 51 -2.45 -1.04 -12.72
C ALA A 51 -2.57 -1.33 -14.23
N ASP A 52 -2.00 -0.51 -15.11
CA ASP A 52 -1.89 -0.73 -16.56
C ASP A 52 -1.14 -2.02 -16.94
N ALA A 53 -0.21 -2.49 -16.11
CA ALA A 53 0.45 -3.77 -16.34
C ALA A 53 -0.46 -4.98 -16.01
N MET A 54 -1.52 -4.76 -15.24
CA MET A 54 -2.46 -5.81 -14.79
C MET A 54 -3.82 -5.74 -15.49
N TYR A 55 -4.18 -4.55 -15.99
CA TYR A 55 -5.48 -4.21 -16.54
C TYR A 55 -5.29 -3.42 -17.84
N PRO A 56 -5.94 -3.84 -18.95
CA PRO A 56 -5.75 -3.19 -20.25
C PRO A 56 -6.35 -1.77 -20.32
N GLU A 57 -7.40 -1.51 -19.53
CA GLU A 57 -8.09 -0.22 -19.47
C GLU A 57 -8.22 0.23 -18.01
N PRO A 58 -8.17 1.55 -17.73
CA PRO A 58 -8.42 2.09 -16.40
C PRO A 58 -9.80 1.73 -15.87
N ASP A 59 -9.93 1.77 -14.54
CA ASP A 59 -11.21 1.53 -13.86
C ASP A 59 -12.22 2.63 -14.24
N GLN A 60 -13.40 2.20 -14.67
CA GLN A 60 -14.49 3.09 -15.09
C GLN A 60 -15.34 3.53 -13.89
N ASP A 61 -15.25 2.82 -12.76
CA ASP A 61 -15.93 3.14 -11.51
C ASP A 61 -14.95 3.04 -10.32
N PRO A 62 -13.90 3.88 -10.31
CA PRO A 62 -12.88 3.83 -9.27
C PRO A 62 -13.40 4.38 -7.93
N ASP A 63 -12.81 3.92 -6.84
CA ASP A 63 -12.97 4.54 -5.51
C ASP A 63 -12.32 5.93 -5.53
N ALA A 64 -13.16 6.96 -5.69
CA ALA A 64 -12.73 8.32 -5.92
C ALA A 64 -12.26 9.01 -4.64
N TYR A 65 -11.43 10.04 -4.80
CA TYR A 65 -11.18 10.93 -3.67
C TYR A 65 -12.49 11.62 -3.24
N HIS A 66 -12.79 11.50 -1.96
CA HIS A 66 -13.88 12.21 -1.30
C HIS A 66 -13.30 13.07 -0.19
N LYS A 67 -13.67 14.36 -0.20
CA LYS A 67 -13.30 15.29 0.87
C LYS A 67 -13.81 14.75 2.20
N ALA A 68 -12.95 14.72 3.21
CA ALA A 68 -13.33 14.23 4.53
C ALA A 68 -14.32 15.20 5.20
N GLU A 69 -15.23 14.67 6.01
CA GLU A 69 -16.13 15.46 6.85
C GLU A 69 -15.37 16.44 7.76
N ASP A 70 -16.00 17.56 8.10
CA ASP A 70 -15.38 18.58 8.95
C ASP A 70 -14.98 18.03 10.32
N GLY A 71 -13.86 18.53 10.85
CA GLY A 71 -13.24 18.08 12.10
C GLY A 71 -11.88 17.40 11.90
N ALA A 72 -11.14 17.26 13.01
CA ALA A 72 -9.90 16.48 13.02
C ALA A 72 -10.21 14.99 12.89
N LEU A 73 -9.26 14.21 12.35
CA LEU A 73 -9.39 12.76 12.32
C LEU A 73 -9.63 12.24 13.74
N LYS A 74 -10.67 11.43 13.91
CA LYS A 74 -10.92 10.72 15.16
C LYS A 74 -9.69 9.86 15.44
N ARG A 75 -9.02 10.11 16.57
CA ARG A 75 -7.96 9.22 17.03
C ARG A 75 -8.59 7.86 17.29
N TYR A 76 -8.02 6.83 16.69
CA TYR A 76 -8.33 5.46 17.08
C TYR A 76 -7.91 5.31 18.55
N ASP A 77 -8.87 5.03 19.42
CA ASP A 77 -8.61 4.78 20.84
C ASP A 77 -8.32 3.29 20.98
N ASP A 78 -7.07 2.95 21.30
CA ASP A 78 -6.59 1.57 21.42
C ASP A 78 -7.34 0.88 22.57
N GLY A 79 -8.47 0.25 22.25
CA GLY A 79 -9.24 -0.55 23.17
C GLY A 79 -8.46 -1.82 23.55
N TRP A 80 -8.54 -2.19 24.82
CA TRP A 80 -7.92 -3.36 25.47
C TRP A 80 -8.02 -4.71 24.70
N LEU A 81 -8.90 -4.80 23.70
CA LEU A 81 -9.10 -5.93 22.79
C LEU A 81 -7.95 -6.14 21.78
N ASP A 82 -7.24 -5.07 21.38
CA ASP A 82 -6.15 -5.19 20.36
C ASP A 82 -4.87 -5.80 20.94
N ILE A 83 -4.61 -5.59 22.24
CA ILE A 83 -3.51 -6.24 22.96
C ILE A 83 -3.73 -7.76 23.07
N VAL A 84 -4.98 -8.21 23.19
CA VAL A 84 -5.33 -9.64 23.22
C VAL A 84 -5.17 -10.27 21.85
N ARG A 85 -5.50 -9.55 20.77
CA ARG A 85 -5.27 -9.98 19.38
C ARG A 85 -3.79 -10.15 19.04
N ALA A 86 -2.93 -9.25 19.51
CA ALA A 86 -1.49 -9.31 19.25
C ALA A 86 -0.78 -10.50 19.94
N LYS A 87 -1.39 -11.09 20.97
CA LYS A 87 -0.82 -12.23 21.74
C LYS A 87 -1.38 -13.60 21.38
N ALA A 88 -2.37 -13.72 20.51
CA ALA A 88 -3.05 -14.98 20.19
C ALA A 88 -2.29 -15.87 19.18
N SER A 89 -0.95 -15.93 19.26
CA SER A 89 -0.10 -16.71 18.35
C SER A 89 -0.07 -18.22 18.65
N SER A 90 -1.15 -18.83 19.16
CA SER A 90 -1.10 -20.25 19.56
C SER A 90 -2.38 -21.10 19.48
N ILE A 91 -3.53 -20.65 18.96
CA ILE A 91 -4.78 -21.43 19.17
C ILE A 91 -5.71 -21.47 17.95
N SER A 92 -5.79 -22.67 17.33
CA SER A 92 -6.96 -23.32 16.72
C SER A 92 -7.77 -22.64 15.60
N GLY A 93 -8.14 -23.44 14.59
CA GLY A 93 -8.86 -23.05 13.36
C GLY A 93 -10.24 -22.40 13.53
N LYS A 94 -10.79 -22.31 14.75
CA LYS A 94 -12.06 -21.60 15.01
C LYS A 94 -11.91 -20.06 15.03
N MET A 95 -10.69 -19.53 15.17
CA MET A 95 -10.45 -18.08 15.18
C MET A 95 -10.54 -17.45 13.78
N TRP A 96 -10.36 -18.22 12.70
CA TRP A 96 -10.49 -17.73 11.32
C TRP A 96 -11.92 -17.31 10.99
N ASP A 97 -12.92 -18.06 11.46
CA ASP A 97 -14.33 -17.74 11.19
C ASP A 97 -14.78 -16.46 11.91
N SER A 98 -14.28 -16.20 13.11
CA SER A 98 -14.62 -14.99 13.87
C SER A 98 -13.94 -13.73 13.35
N ALA A 99 -12.79 -13.86 12.65
CA ALA A 99 -12.11 -12.73 12.02
C ALA A 99 -12.90 -12.19 10.80
N LYS A 100 -13.62 -13.05 10.08
CA LYS A 100 -14.50 -12.65 8.97
C LYS A 100 -15.66 -11.77 9.46
N THR A 101 -16.24 -12.13 10.60
CA THR A 101 -17.41 -11.45 11.17
C THR A 101 -17.09 -10.04 11.67
N LEU A 102 -15.89 -9.82 12.24
CA LEU A 102 -15.54 -8.51 12.81
C LEU A 102 -15.11 -7.46 11.75
N PHE A 103 -14.71 -7.90 10.56
CA PHE A 103 -14.32 -7.02 9.45
C PHE A 103 -15.47 -6.68 8.49
N GLY A 104 -16.73 -7.01 8.82
CA GLY A 104 -17.90 -6.62 8.00
C GLY A 104 -17.83 -7.14 6.57
N ILE A 105 -17.28 -8.33 6.38
CA ILE A 105 -16.95 -8.92 5.06
C ILE A 105 -18.20 -9.56 4.40
N ASP A 106 -19.30 -9.75 5.11
CA ASP A 106 -20.29 -10.79 4.73
C ASP A 106 -21.30 -10.45 3.62
N MET A 107 -21.22 -9.30 2.92
CA MET A 107 -22.11 -9.05 1.76
C MET A 107 -21.48 -8.40 0.52
N ILE A 108 -20.25 -7.89 0.58
CA ILE A 108 -19.55 -7.26 -0.57
C ILE A 108 -18.26 -8.01 -0.96
N ALA A 109 -17.81 -8.97 -0.15
CA ALA A 109 -16.42 -9.40 -0.19
C ALA A 109 -16.05 -10.48 -1.20
N ASP A 110 -16.94 -11.37 -1.64
CA ASP A 110 -16.48 -12.57 -2.34
C ASP A 110 -15.79 -12.25 -3.67
N LYS A 111 -16.39 -11.39 -4.52
CA LYS A 111 -15.78 -11.00 -5.80
C LYS A 111 -14.54 -10.12 -5.65
N VAL A 112 -14.56 -9.19 -4.68
CA VAL A 112 -13.44 -8.29 -4.42
C VAL A 112 -12.25 -9.06 -3.85
N LEU A 113 -12.50 -10.01 -2.95
CA LEU A 113 -11.50 -10.89 -2.38
C LEU A 113 -10.95 -11.85 -3.42
N GLU A 114 -11.80 -12.46 -4.25
CA GLU A 114 -11.39 -13.35 -5.33
C GLU A 114 -10.47 -12.62 -6.32
N LYS A 115 -10.85 -11.42 -6.77
CA LYS A 115 -10.03 -10.60 -7.67
C LYS A 115 -8.70 -10.18 -7.02
N LYS A 116 -8.72 -9.81 -5.73
CA LYS A 116 -7.50 -9.49 -4.95
C LYS A 116 -6.57 -10.71 -4.81
N LEU A 117 -7.12 -11.90 -4.62
CA LEU A 117 -6.36 -13.14 -4.58
C LEU A 117 -5.78 -13.49 -5.95
N GLN A 118 -6.51 -13.24 -7.04
CA GLN A 118 -6.03 -13.44 -8.41
C GLN A 118 -4.85 -12.53 -8.75
N ASP A 119 -4.93 -11.23 -8.48
CA ASP A 119 -3.82 -10.31 -8.72
C ASP A 119 -2.58 -10.66 -7.87
N LEU A 120 -2.78 -11.05 -6.61
CA LEU A 120 -1.70 -11.54 -5.74
C LEU A 120 -1.09 -12.83 -6.28
N HIS A 121 -1.92 -13.75 -6.76
CA HIS A 121 -1.47 -14.99 -7.38
C HIS A 121 -0.63 -14.69 -8.62
N LYS A 122 -1.13 -13.86 -9.55
CA LYS A 122 -0.42 -13.41 -10.75
C LYS A 122 0.95 -12.85 -10.40
N TYR A 123 1.04 -11.98 -9.39
CA TYR A 123 2.33 -11.43 -8.96
C TYR A 123 3.32 -12.50 -8.52
N TYR A 124 2.89 -13.55 -7.84
CA TYR A 124 3.80 -14.62 -7.40
C TYR A 124 4.09 -15.67 -8.49
N THR A 125 3.23 -15.81 -9.50
CA THR A 125 3.39 -16.85 -10.54
C THR A 125 3.96 -16.32 -11.85
N ASP A 126 3.75 -15.06 -12.17
CA ASP A 126 4.26 -14.41 -13.38
C ASP A 126 5.50 -13.58 -13.05
N SER A 127 6.67 -14.13 -13.40
CA SER A 127 7.95 -13.48 -13.14
C SER A 127 8.17 -12.23 -13.98
N GLU A 128 7.64 -12.16 -15.20
CA GLU A 128 7.82 -11.00 -16.09
C GLU A 128 7.03 -9.81 -15.54
N LEU A 129 5.74 -10.04 -15.24
CA LEU A 129 4.87 -9.06 -14.60
C LEU A 129 5.45 -8.58 -13.26
N ARG A 130 5.90 -9.51 -12.42
CA ARG A 130 6.51 -9.17 -11.13
C ARG A 130 7.75 -8.29 -11.29
N ASN A 131 8.63 -8.63 -12.24
CA ASN A 131 9.83 -7.86 -12.50
C ASN A 131 9.50 -6.47 -13.04
N GLU A 132 8.48 -6.35 -13.89
CA GLU A 132 8.00 -5.06 -14.38
C GLU A 132 7.48 -4.18 -13.24
N LEU A 133 6.59 -4.71 -12.38
CA LEU A 133 6.08 -4.00 -11.20
C LEU A 133 7.21 -3.54 -10.26
N ARG A 134 8.17 -4.43 -9.98
CA ARG A 134 9.34 -4.11 -9.14
C ARG A 134 10.22 -3.05 -9.79
N LYS A 135 10.44 -3.13 -11.12
CA LYS A 135 11.26 -2.20 -11.88
C LYS A 135 10.71 -0.78 -11.80
N ARG A 136 9.40 -0.59 -11.95
CA ARG A 136 8.77 0.74 -11.86
C ARG A 136 9.08 1.45 -10.54
N LEU A 137 8.86 0.79 -9.41
CA LEU A 137 9.21 1.35 -8.10
C LEU A 137 10.73 1.54 -7.93
N LYS A 138 11.52 0.55 -8.35
CA LYS A 138 12.99 0.60 -8.26
C LYS A 138 13.56 1.81 -9.00
N THR A 139 13.10 2.08 -10.23
CA THR A 139 13.52 3.24 -11.02
C THR A 139 13.26 4.54 -10.28
N VAL A 140 12.05 4.76 -9.78
CA VAL A 140 11.68 6.00 -9.08
C VAL A 140 12.52 6.21 -7.81
N ILE A 141 12.80 5.14 -7.04
CA ILE A 141 13.69 5.20 -5.88
C ILE A 141 15.12 5.58 -6.30
N LEU A 142 15.66 4.94 -7.35
CA LEU A 142 17.02 5.17 -7.81
C LEU A 142 17.22 6.58 -8.38
N ASP A 143 16.24 7.08 -9.11
CA ASP A 143 16.25 8.45 -9.66
C ASP A 143 16.21 9.50 -8.55
N ASN A 144 15.67 9.13 -7.38
CA ASN A 144 15.56 9.99 -6.21
C ASN A 144 16.53 9.66 -5.07
N ARG A 145 17.53 8.79 -5.29
CA ARG A 145 18.44 8.31 -4.23
C ARG A 145 19.25 9.41 -3.51
N GLY A 146 19.37 10.58 -4.12
CA GLY A 146 20.01 11.78 -3.53
C GLY A 146 19.07 12.63 -2.64
N ASN A 147 17.80 12.27 -2.55
CA ASN A 147 16.76 12.98 -1.80
C ASN A 147 16.43 12.27 -0.48
N ARG A 148 15.70 12.95 0.40
CA ARG A 148 15.08 12.32 1.57
C ARG A 148 13.78 11.67 1.15
N ILE A 149 13.76 10.34 1.07
CA ILE A 149 12.64 9.56 0.56
C ILE A 149 11.73 9.12 1.70
N MET A 150 10.44 9.46 1.61
CA MET A 150 9.36 8.78 2.33
C MET A 150 8.62 7.88 1.34
N LEU A 151 8.66 6.57 1.55
CA LEU A 151 7.91 5.60 0.77
C LEU A 151 6.60 5.25 1.47
N VAL A 152 5.47 5.50 0.82
CA VAL A 152 4.13 5.16 1.30
C VAL A 152 3.57 4.05 0.43
N ALA A 153 3.33 2.88 1.02
CA ALA A 153 2.85 1.71 0.30
C ALA A 153 1.49 1.26 0.84
N HIS A 154 0.53 1.03 -0.06
CA HIS A 154 -0.82 0.60 0.31
C HIS A 154 -1.10 -0.84 -0.13
N SER A 155 -1.67 -1.66 0.77
CA SER A 155 -2.10 -3.03 0.50
C SER A 155 -1.00 -3.87 -0.19
N MET A 156 -1.23 -4.48 -1.35
CA MET A 156 -0.19 -5.23 -2.09
C MET A 156 1.00 -4.37 -2.54
N GLY A 157 0.85 -3.06 -2.69
CA GLY A 157 1.99 -2.17 -2.91
C GLY A 157 3.05 -2.33 -1.82
N THR A 158 2.67 -2.75 -0.61
CA THR A 158 3.62 -3.05 0.48
C THR A 158 4.45 -4.32 0.23
N ILE A 159 3.91 -5.31 -0.47
CA ILE A 159 4.65 -6.52 -0.89
C ILE A 159 5.68 -6.13 -1.95
N ILE A 160 5.24 -5.40 -2.98
CA ILE A 160 6.11 -4.91 -4.06
C ILE A 160 7.24 -4.05 -3.47
N ALA A 161 6.88 -3.10 -2.59
CA ALA A 161 7.84 -2.26 -1.89
C ALA A 161 8.84 -3.08 -1.08
N TYR A 162 8.38 -4.03 -0.28
CA TYR A 162 9.24 -4.88 0.53
C TYR A 162 10.27 -5.63 -0.33
N ASP A 163 9.82 -6.21 -1.45
CA ASP A 163 10.69 -6.95 -2.36
C ASP A 163 11.73 -6.04 -3.02
N VAL A 164 11.32 -4.87 -3.49
CA VAL A 164 12.24 -3.87 -4.08
C VAL A 164 13.26 -3.39 -3.05
N LEU A 165 12.83 -3.07 -1.84
CA LEU A 165 13.74 -2.61 -0.77
C LEU A 165 14.72 -3.71 -0.35
N ARG A 166 14.28 -4.97 -0.27
CA ARG A 166 15.15 -6.11 0.02
C ARG A 166 16.19 -6.32 -1.07
N GLN A 167 15.82 -6.16 -2.34
CA GLN A 167 16.75 -6.25 -3.48
C GLN A 167 17.74 -5.08 -3.47
N LEU A 168 17.24 -3.84 -3.39
CA LEU A 168 18.07 -2.63 -3.34
C LEU A 168 19.05 -2.65 -2.18
N GLY A 169 18.63 -3.07 -0.97
CA GLY A 169 19.52 -3.17 0.18
C GLY A 169 20.62 -4.22 0.03
N LYS A 170 20.44 -5.23 -0.82
CA LYS A 170 21.51 -6.20 -1.17
C LYS A 170 22.44 -5.66 -2.25
N GLU A 171 21.89 -4.95 -3.24
CA GLU A 171 22.64 -4.42 -4.38
C GLU A 171 23.46 -3.17 -4.03
N ASP A 172 22.88 -2.25 -3.28
CA ASP A 172 23.50 -0.99 -2.86
C ASP A 172 23.03 -0.60 -1.44
N PRO A 173 23.80 -0.98 -0.40
CA PRO A 173 23.53 -0.60 0.99
C PRO A 173 23.55 0.91 1.26
N GLY A 174 24.02 1.72 0.31
CA GLY A 174 24.04 3.18 0.38
C GLY A 174 22.68 3.83 0.13
N ILE A 175 21.73 3.12 -0.48
CA ILE A 175 20.37 3.63 -0.73
C ILE A 175 19.63 3.79 0.59
N LYS A 176 19.10 4.99 0.84
CA LYS A 176 18.39 5.32 2.08
C LYS A 176 16.93 5.65 1.81
N ILE A 177 16.05 4.90 2.45
CA ILE A 177 14.63 5.25 2.62
C ILE A 177 14.49 5.79 4.05
N ASN A 178 14.14 7.07 4.18
CA ASN A 178 14.08 7.72 5.49
C ASN A 178 12.84 7.29 6.28
N HIS A 179 11.73 7.05 5.59
CA HIS A 179 10.49 6.57 6.17
C HIS A 179 9.86 5.54 5.24
N PHE A 180 9.49 4.38 5.77
CA PHE A 180 8.66 3.40 5.07
C PHE A 180 7.34 3.26 5.80
N VAL A 181 6.29 3.84 5.22
CA VAL A 181 4.93 3.84 5.75
C VAL A 181 4.12 2.80 4.99
N THR A 182 3.43 1.93 5.73
CA THR A 182 2.57 0.90 5.13
C THR A 182 1.14 1.05 5.62
N ILE A 183 0.18 0.92 4.70
CA ILE A 183 -1.25 1.11 4.98
C ILE A 183 -1.98 -0.14 4.51
N GLY A 184 -2.82 -0.74 5.38
CA GLY A 184 -3.56 -1.97 5.04
C GLY A 184 -2.66 -3.13 4.62
N SER A 185 -1.45 -3.24 5.20
CA SER A 185 -0.39 -4.13 4.72
C SER A 185 -0.67 -5.61 5.03
N PRO A 186 -0.65 -6.51 4.03
CA PRO A 186 -0.73 -7.95 4.25
C PRO A 186 0.62 -8.59 4.62
N LEU A 187 1.71 -7.84 4.78
CA LEU A 187 3.05 -8.39 5.11
C LEU A 187 3.06 -9.19 6.43
N GLY A 188 2.13 -8.91 7.34
CA GLY A 188 1.97 -9.66 8.59
C GLY A 188 1.37 -11.06 8.43
N LEU A 189 0.65 -11.31 7.33
CA LEU A 189 -0.13 -12.53 7.13
C LEU A 189 0.78 -13.75 6.91
N PRO A 190 0.50 -14.91 7.56
CA PRO A 190 1.36 -16.09 7.46
C PRO A 190 1.63 -16.55 6.02
N HIS A 191 0.60 -16.51 5.16
CA HIS A 191 0.73 -16.89 3.75
C HIS A 191 1.73 -15.99 2.99
N VAL A 192 1.66 -14.67 3.19
CA VAL A 192 2.55 -13.71 2.55
C VAL A 192 3.98 -13.87 3.07
N LYS A 193 4.16 -14.02 4.39
CA LYS A 193 5.46 -14.31 5.01
C LYS A 193 6.11 -15.58 4.45
N TYR A 194 5.32 -16.65 4.33
CA TYR A 194 5.80 -17.91 3.76
C TYR A 194 6.27 -17.73 2.31
N LYS A 195 5.48 -17.07 1.46
CA LYS A 195 5.85 -16.76 0.07
C LYS A 195 7.13 -15.92 -0.02
N ILE A 196 7.28 -14.91 0.84
CA ILE A 196 8.50 -14.09 0.90
C ILE A 196 9.73 -14.92 1.37
N SER A 197 9.55 -15.88 2.28
CA SER A 197 10.68 -16.66 2.82
C SER A 197 11.28 -17.67 1.86
N ILE A 198 10.53 -18.10 0.84
CA ILE A 198 10.98 -19.05 -0.18
C ILE A 198 11.55 -18.33 -1.42
N GLU A 199 11.57 -16.98 -1.43
CA GLU A 199 12.16 -16.12 -2.46
C GLU A 199 13.51 -15.53 -2.03
#